data_AF-A0A442WGT3-F1
#
_entry.id   AF-A0A442WGT3-F1
#
_cell.length_a   1.000
_cell.length_b   1.000
_cell.length_c   1.000
_cell.angle_alpha   90.00
_cell.angle_beta   90.00
_cell.angle_gamma   90.00
#
_symmetry.space_group_name_H-M   'P 1'
#
loop_
_entity.id
_entity.type
_entity.pdbx_description
1 polymer ?
#
loop_
_entity_poly.entity_id
_entity_poly.type
_entity_poly.pdbx_seq_one_letter_code
_entity_poly.pdbx_strand_id
1 'polypeptide(L)'
;MTPAQKELARHALGLPNRQRRSYRNHFVTGEGGSDHREWMALVEAGHAWRRAGSQLRGLTGGDDLFRLTRAGAELALEKRERLNPEDFPKVPA
;
A
#
# COMPACT_ATOMS: atom_id res chain seq x y z
N MET A 1 1.24 13.07 -0.76
CA MET A 1 1.16 12.09 0.36
C MET A 1 1.47 12.79 1.66
N THR A 2 0.59 12.70 2.65
CA THR A 2 0.79 13.26 4.00
C THR A 2 1.72 12.37 4.84
N PRO A 3 2.27 12.85 5.98
CA PRO A 3 3.06 11.99 6.87
C PRO A 3 2.31 10.74 7.36
N ALA A 4 1.03 10.87 7.71
CA ALA A 4 0.20 9.74 8.14
C ALA A 4 0.00 8.72 7.02
N GLN A 5 -0.27 9.18 5.80
CA GLN A 5 -0.37 8.31 4.62
C GLN A 5 0.97 7.63 4.31
N LYS A 6 2.09 8.31 4.53
CA LYS A 6 3.42 7.72 4.35
C LYS A 6 3.64 6.59 5.34
N GLU A 7 3.32 6.78 6.61
CA GLU A 7 3.41 5.72 7.63
C GLU A 7 2.53 4.51 7.26
N LEU A 8 1.29 4.74 6.83
CA LEU A 8 0.39 3.66 6.37
C LEU A 8 0.95 2.93 5.14
N ALA A 9 1.45 3.67 4.15
CA ALA A 9 2.05 3.10 2.96
C ALA A 9 3.30 2.27 3.31
N ARG A 10 4.15 2.77 4.22
CA ARG A 10 5.33 2.04 4.71
C ARG A 10 4.94 0.77 5.45
N HIS A 11 3.90 0.82 6.27
CA HIS A 11 3.35 -0.36 6.92
C HIS A 11 2.90 -1.40 5.88
N ALA A 12 2.15 -1.01 4.85
CA ALA A 12 1.70 -1.90 3.78
C ALA A 12 2.84 -2.52 2.97
N LEU A 13 3.99 -1.84 2.87
CA LEU A 13 5.22 -2.35 2.23
C LEU A 13 6.06 -3.25 3.14
N GLY A 14 5.75 -3.28 4.44
CA GLY A 14 6.56 -3.97 5.44
C GLY A 14 7.86 -3.23 5.77
N LEU A 15 7.87 -1.91 5.67
CA LEU A 15 9.00 -1.03 6.01
C LEU A 15 8.74 -0.31 7.34
N PRO A 16 9.79 0.06 8.10
CA PRO A 16 11.19 -0.28 7.87
C PRO A 16 11.49 -1.76 8.18
N ASN A 17 12.51 -2.33 7.54
CA ASN A 17 13.01 -3.68 7.87
C ASN A 17 14.53 -3.79 7.62
N ARG A 18 15.13 -4.90 8.09
CA ARG A 18 16.58 -5.14 7.99
C ARG A 18 17.11 -5.16 6.56
N GLN A 19 16.30 -5.59 5.59
CA GLN A 19 16.68 -5.67 4.18
C GLN A 19 16.55 -4.32 3.47
N ARG A 20 15.92 -3.31 4.10
CA ARG A 20 15.58 -2.02 3.49
C ARG A 20 14.86 -2.18 2.15
N ARG A 21 14.07 -3.24 2.03
CA ARG A 21 13.38 -3.63 0.81
C ARG A 21 11.96 -4.02 1.15
N SER A 22 10.97 -3.54 0.41
CA SER A 22 9.59 -4.03 0.61
C SER A 22 9.56 -5.56 0.48
N TYR A 23 8.66 -6.24 1.19
CA TYR A 23 8.47 -7.70 1.03
C TYR A 23 6.99 -8.08 0.90
N ARG A 24 6.11 -7.08 0.93
CA ARG A 24 4.68 -7.18 0.72
C ARG A 24 4.19 -5.89 0.09
N ASN A 25 2.94 -5.89 -0.35
CA ASN A 25 2.19 -4.70 -0.75
C ASN A 25 0.70 -4.97 -0.55
N HIS A 26 0.23 -5.02 0.70
CA HIS A 26 -1.20 -5.13 1.00
C HIS A 26 -1.53 -4.53 2.35
N PHE A 27 -2.71 -3.91 2.44
CA PHE A 27 -3.31 -3.42 3.67
C PHE A 27 -4.81 -3.75 3.65
N VAL A 28 -5.34 -4.29 4.74
CA VAL A 28 -6.76 -4.66 4.86
C VAL A 28 -7.37 -3.81 5.97
N THR A 29 -8.44 -3.09 5.64
CA THR A 29 -9.17 -2.26 6.62
C THR A 29 -10.61 -2.03 6.18
N GLY A 30 -11.52 -1.93 7.15
CA GLY A 30 -12.94 -1.65 6.93
C GLY A 30 -13.28 -0.16 6.93
N GLU A 31 -14.44 0.20 6.38
CA GLU A 31 -14.90 1.59 6.17
C GLU A 31 -15.03 2.44 7.45
N GLY A 32 -15.05 1.81 8.64
CA GLY A 32 -15.20 2.49 9.92
C GLY A 32 -13.93 3.16 10.46
N GLY A 33 -12.75 2.92 9.88
CA GLY A 33 -11.46 3.38 10.40
C GLY A 33 -10.93 4.68 9.80
N SER A 34 -10.08 5.40 10.55
CA SER A 34 -9.29 6.52 10.02
C SER A 34 -8.38 6.09 8.86
N ASP A 35 -7.80 4.90 8.96
CA ASP A 35 -6.89 4.35 7.96
C ASP A 35 -7.59 4.16 6.62
N HIS A 36 -8.86 3.72 6.63
CA HIS A 36 -9.65 3.54 5.41
C HIS A 36 -9.80 4.86 4.65
N ARG A 37 -10.11 5.96 5.36
CA ARG A 37 -10.22 7.30 4.75
C ARG A 37 -8.91 7.75 4.12
N GLU A 38 -7.78 7.52 4.79
CA GLU A 38 -6.46 7.86 4.26
C GLU A 38 -6.09 7.01 3.04
N TRP A 39 -6.44 5.71 3.05
CA TRP A 39 -6.25 4.84 1.89
C TRP A 39 -7.14 5.23 0.71
N MET A 40 -8.39 5.62 0.95
CA MET A 40 -9.26 6.16 -0.09
C MET A 40 -8.68 7.45 -0.70
N ALA A 41 -8.12 8.35 0.12
CA ALA A 41 -7.44 9.54 -0.38
C ALA A 41 -6.19 9.20 -1.22
N LEU A 42 -5.45 8.15 -0.85
CA LEU A 42 -4.34 7.64 -1.67
C LEU A 42 -4.81 7.03 -2.99
N VAL A 43 -5.97 6.37 -3.01
CA VAL A 43 -6.58 5.85 -4.24
C VAL A 43 -6.98 6.99 -5.17
N GLU A 44 -7.67 8.01 -4.63
CA GLU A 44 -8.08 9.20 -5.40
C GLU A 44 -6.87 9.93 -6.01
N ALA A 45 -5.75 9.99 -5.29
CA ALA A 45 -4.50 10.57 -5.75
C ALA A 45 -3.70 9.68 -6.73
N GLY A 46 -4.19 8.48 -7.09
CA GLY A 46 -3.50 7.53 -7.97
C GLY A 46 -2.28 6.83 -7.34
N HIS A 47 -2.12 6.91 -6.03
CA HIS A 47 -1.02 6.28 -5.29
C HIS A 47 -1.35 4.88 -4.79
N ALA A 48 -2.62 4.49 -4.79
CA ALA A 48 -3.07 3.16 -4.42
C ALA A 48 -4.23 2.69 -5.31
N TRP A 49 -4.55 1.40 -5.23
CA TRP A 49 -5.79 0.84 -5.74
C TRP A 49 -6.49 0.06 -4.64
N ARG A 50 -7.82 0.07 -4.70
CA ARG A 50 -8.72 -0.64 -3.80
C ARG A 50 -9.34 -1.83 -4.49
N ARG A 51 -9.43 -2.95 -3.79
CA ARG A 51 -10.30 -4.07 -4.12
C ARG A 51 -11.33 -4.22 -3.01
N ALA A 52 -12.60 -4.06 -3.37
CA ALA A 52 -13.68 -4.02 -2.40
C ALA A 52 -13.81 -5.36 -1.66
N GLY A 53 -14.02 -5.31 -0.35
CA GLY A 53 -14.12 -6.50 0.50
C GLY A 53 -15.28 -7.45 0.11
N SER A 54 -16.35 -6.91 -0.47
CA SER A 54 -17.46 -7.69 -1.03
C SER A 54 -17.02 -8.65 -2.14
N GLN A 55 -15.98 -8.29 -2.90
CA GLN A 55 -15.38 -9.12 -3.95
C GLN A 55 -14.37 -10.15 -3.40
N LEU A 56 -14.14 -10.13 -2.09
CA LEU A 56 -13.12 -10.90 -1.36
C LEU A 56 -13.69 -11.59 -0.12
N ARG A 57 -15.01 -11.85 -0.06
CA ARG A 57 -15.74 -12.31 1.14
C ARG A 57 -15.14 -13.51 1.92
N GLY A 58 -14.19 -14.27 1.35
CA GLY A 58 -13.42 -15.32 2.06
C GLY A 58 -11.96 -14.98 2.39
N LEU A 59 -11.37 -13.95 1.79
CA LEU A 59 -9.95 -13.57 1.95
C LEU A 59 -9.73 -12.44 2.96
N THR A 60 -10.69 -11.51 3.09
CA THR A 60 -10.56 -10.31 3.94
C THR A 60 -11.65 -10.16 4.99
N GLY A 61 -12.55 -11.15 5.13
CA GLY A 61 -13.67 -11.07 6.09
C GLY A 61 -14.72 -10.00 5.75
N GLY A 62 -14.65 -9.39 4.56
CA GLY A 62 -15.53 -8.29 4.15
C GLY A 62 -14.87 -6.91 4.13
N ASP A 63 -13.63 -6.79 4.62
CA ASP A 63 -12.87 -5.54 4.61
C ASP A 63 -12.21 -5.27 3.25
N ASP A 64 -11.97 -3.98 2.97
CA ASP A 64 -11.33 -3.55 1.74
C ASP A 64 -9.83 -3.88 1.75
N LEU A 65 -9.34 -4.36 0.61
CA LEU A 65 -7.92 -4.59 0.37
C LEU A 65 -7.35 -3.44 -0.45
N PHE A 66 -6.31 -2.80 0.07
CA PHE A 66 -5.56 -1.76 -0.60
C PHE A 66 -4.16 -2.25 -0.96
N ARG A 67 -3.68 -1.81 -2.12
CA ARG A 67 -2.26 -1.95 -2.51
C ARG A 67 -1.77 -0.65 -3.11
N LEU A 68 -0.51 -0.35 -2.92
CA LEU A 68 0.13 0.81 -3.51
C LEU A 68 0.38 0.58 -5.00
N THR A 69 0.22 1.64 -5.79
CA THR A 69 0.81 1.71 -7.13
C THR A 69 2.32 1.87 -6.99
N ARG A 70 3.06 1.67 -8.09
CA ARG A 70 4.50 1.92 -8.08
C ARG A 70 4.84 3.36 -7.64
N ALA A 71 4.11 4.34 -8.18
CA ALA A 71 4.31 5.74 -7.83
C ALA A 71 4.06 6.00 -6.33
N GLY A 72 2.99 5.45 -5.76
CA GLY A 72 2.72 5.56 -4.32
C GLY A 72 3.78 4.88 -3.46
N ALA A 73 4.24 3.71 -3.87
CA ALA A 73 5.27 2.97 -3.16
C ALA A 73 6.63 3.68 -3.20
N GLU A 74 7.01 4.28 -4.34
CA GLU A 74 8.24 5.07 -4.48
C GLU A 74 8.22 6.33 -3.60
N LEU A 75 7.06 7.01 -3.47
CA LEU A 75 6.89 8.16 -2.57
C LEU A 75 7.02 7.78 -1.08
N ALA A 76 6.70 6.53 -0.73
CA ALA A 76 6.75 6.05 0.65
C ALA A 76 8.16 5.63 1.12
N LEU A 77 9.11 5.45 0.20
CA LEU A 77 10.47 5.04 0.52
C LEU A 77 11.24 6.13 1.27
N GLU A 78 12.15 5.69 2.13
CA GLU A 78 13.22 6.49 2.69
C GLU A 78 14.53 6.28 1.94
N LYS A 79 15.51 7.15 2.24
CA LYS A 79 16.83 7.07 1.63
C LYS A 79 17.44 5.66 1.80
N ARG A 80 17.90 5.07 0.69
CA ARG A 80 18.53 3.73 0.62
C ARG A 80 17.56 2.56 0.77
N GLU A 81 16.25 2.78 0.85
CA GLU A 81 15.25 1.73 0.72
C GLU A 81 14.93 1.46 -0.76
N ARG A 82 14.41 0.27 -1.07
CA ARG A 82 14.02 -0.14 -2.43
C ARG A 82 12.73 -0.96 -2.43
N LEU A 83 12.07 -1.02 -3.57
CA LEU A 83 10.93 -1.91 -3.78
C LEU A 83 11.41 -3.30 -4.22
N ASN A 84 10.72 -4.35 -3.79
CA ASN A 84 10.91 -5.69 -4.32
C ASN A 84 10.45 -5.73 -5.79
N PRO A 85 11.32 -6.10 -6.74
CA PRO A 85 10.92 -6.25 -8.14
C PRO A 85 9.85 -7.32 -8.36
N GLU A 86 9.66 -8.28 -7.45
CA GLU A 86 8.56 -9.27 -7.54
C GLU A 86 7.18 -8.61 -7.41
N ASP A 87 7.03 -7.69 -6.45
CA ASP A 87 5.78 -6.94 -6.24
C ASP A 87 5.66 -5.72 -7.16
N PHE A 88 6.80 -5.15 -7.56
CA PHE A 88 6.90 -3.95 -8.38
C PHE A 88 7.84 -4.20 -9.55
N PRO A 89 7.42 -4.97 -10.57
CA PRO A 89 8.24 -5.28 -11.72
C PRO A 89 8.73 -3.98 -12.36
N LYS A 90 10.00 -3.98 -12.77
CA LYS A 90 10.51 -2.94 -13.65
C LYS A 90 9.86 -3.17 -15.00
N VAL A 91 8.99 -2.25 -15.40
CA VAL A 91 8.54 -2.20 -16.79
C VAL A 91 9.81 -1.99 -17.62
N PRO A 92 10.12 -2.88 -18.59
CA PRO A 92 11.21 -2.61 -19.53
C PRO A 92 10.90 -1.31 -20.27
N ALA A 93 11.91 -0.46 -20.40
CA ALA A 93 11.81 0.80 -21.13
C ALA A 93 11.55 0.57 -22.63
#